data_AF-A0A0S6VR22-F1
#
_entry.id   AF-A0A0S6VR22-F1
#
_cell.length_a   1.000
_cell.length_b   1.000
_cell.length_c   1.000
_cell.angle_alpha   90.00
_cell.angle_beta   90.00
_cell.angle_gamma   90.00
#
_symmetry.space_group_name_H-M   'P 1'
#
loop_
_entity.id
_entity.type
_entity.pdbx_description
1 polymer ?
#
loop_
_entity_poly.entity_id
_entity_poly.type
_entity_poly.pdbx_seq_one_letter_code
_entity_poly.pdbx_strand_id
1 'polypeptide(L)'
;MKIRKQSVLWGMLIIACLPGMVFGAGFQIPEQGARSMAMGMGGIGLAEDVSAMYHNPAGLTQIQGTEINLSVAGIAPTATYTRTGYKAQDNDSDFIPVPMLGIASNFGGKLENFVFAFGVNAPFGLRNSYDDAGPQRYLTTDISLATIYIGPYVGWRIAPQFSIGGGVQYVHATAEIGQKINYGGLLYAQAMQQNPGAADPSWNENPMFDGTLDISDATADTFAGNLGLMWTPMDQFQLGVTWRSGVDLDVEGDTKVTIPTALTQATGGAMQSLSTTGKTTVSLPQVFGIGASFKPRAQVTLTADVNWIDWSVYKNIDFDFKQNTPYFPDTKNPRNWEDAWAFRFGAEYMVTDKAAVRAGYLYDQTPIPDESLGPELPTGTRNGVTVGFGYDWGKFNIDAAYVHLFIEDREVNDSIRSPKPLGDYESAANIVGLNLGYTF
;
A
#
# COMPACT_ATOMS: atom_id res chain seq x y z
N MET A 1 -41.60 -50.06 17.95
CA MET A 1 -40.40 -49.70 18.73
C MET A 1 -39.17 -50.28 18.05
N LYS A 2 -38.48 -49.50 17.21
CA LYS A 2 -37.09 -49.75 16.78
C LYS A 2 -36.55 -48.47 16.16
N ILE A 3 -35.42 -48.04 16.70
CA ILE A 3 -34.77 -46.74 16.52
C ILE A 3 -33.89 -46.74 15.26
N ARG A 4 -33.82 -45.56 14.64
CA ARG A 4 -32.97 -45.12 13.51
C ARG A 4 -31.53 -45.65 13.52
N LYS A 5 -30.96 -45.79 12.31
CA LYS A 5 -29.64 -45.26 11.96
C LYS A 5 -29.65 -44.69 10.53
N GLN A 6 -29.62 -43.36 10.43
CA GLN A 6 -29.19 -42.65 9.22
C GLN A 6 -27.69 -42.40 9.37
N SER A 7 -26.92 -42.80 8.36
CA SER A 7 -25.48 -42.56 8.29
C SER A 7 -25.26 -41.17 7.71
N VAL A 8 -25.01 -40.18 8.57
CA VAL A 8 -24.48 -38.87 8.18
C VAL A 8 -22.96 -38.95 8.30
N LEU A 9 -22.27 -39.04 7.17
CA LEU A 9 -20.82 -38.88 7.09
C LEU A 9 -20.51 -37.38 7.24
N TRP A 10 -20.08 -36.99 8.44
CA TRP A 10 -19.38 -35.73 8.66
C TRP A 10 -17.94 -35.92 8.22
N GLY A 11 -17.58 -35.33 7.08
CA GLY A 11 -16.18 -35.12 6.71
C GLY A 11 -15.59 -34.04 7.60
N MET A 12 -14.80 -34.43 8.60
CA MET A 12 -13.98 -33.51 9.37
C MET A 12 -12.91 -32.94 8.45
N LEU A 13 -13.01 -31.63 8.15
CA LEU A 13 -11.91 -30.85 7.60
C LEU A 13 -10.81 -30.78 8.69
N ILE A 14 -9.76 -31.58 8.53
CA ILE A 14 -8.54 -31.44 9.30
C ILE A 14 -7.83 -30.19 8.73
N ILE A 15 -7.97 -29.06 9.41
CA ILE A 15 -7.10 -27.89 9.20
C ILE A 15 -5.73 -28.30 9.75
N ALA A 16 -4.86 -28.76 8.85
CA ALA A 16 -3.45 -28.91 9.16
C ALA A 16 -2.86 -27.49 9.27
N CYS A 17 -2.62 -27.03 10.49
CA CYS A 17 -1.73 -25.91 10.76
C CYS A 17 -0.31 -26.30 10.31
N LEU A 18 0.02 -25.98 9.06
CA LEU A 18 1.41 -25.81 8.64
C LEU A 18 1.80 -24.38 9.06
N PRO A 19 2.93 -24.17 9.77
CA PRO A 19 3.49 -22.84 9.93
C PRO A 19 4.02 -22.40 8.56
N GLY A 20 3.13 -21.83 7.75
CA GLY A 20 3.50 -21.21 6.48
C GLY A 20 4.17 -19.89 6.78
N MET A 21 5.34 -19.67 6.18
CA MET A 21 6.06 -18.40 6.22
C MET A 21 5.13 -17.25 5.88
N VAL A 22 5.14 -16.27 6.77
CA VAL A 22 4.21 -15.17 6.91
C VAL A 22 4.96 -14.02 6.19
N PHE A 23 4.37 -13.32 5.21
CA PHE A 23 4.96 -12.09 4.62
C PHE A 23 3.87 -10.98 4.43
N GLY A 24 4.15 -9.64 4.31
CA GLY A 24 3.34 -8.34 4.23
C GLY A 24 3.25 -7.32 3.04
N ALA A 25 2.07 -6.88 2.56
CA ALA A 25 1.75 -6.06 1.33
C ALA A 25 2.59 -4.84 0.79
N GLY A 26 3.78 -4.48 1.28
CA GLY A 26 4.54 -3.31 0.80
C GLY A 26 3.82 -1.97 1.04
N PHE A 27 3.85 -1.06 0.06
CA PHE A 27 3.16 0.26 0.11
C PHE A 27 1.90 0.33 -0.78
N GLN A 28 1.29 -0.82 -1.09
CA GLN A 28 -0.05 -0.87 -1.70
C GLN A 28 -1.13 -0.52 -0.66
N ILE A 29 -2.17 0.18 -1.12
CA ILE A 29 -3.32 0.63 -0.34
C ILE A 29 -4.62 0.00 -0.90
N PRO A 30 -5.00 -1.20 -0.43
CA PRO A 30 -6.22 -1.90 -0.82
C PRO A 30 -7.52 -1.32 -0.25
N GLU A 31 -7.46 -0.29 0.60
CA GLU A 31 -8.57 0.32 1.35
C GLU A 31 -9.54 1.15 0.49
N GLN A 32 -10.04 0.57 -0.60
CA GLN A 32 -10.90 1.23 -1.59
C GLN A 32 -12.37 0.80 -1.37
N GLY A 33 -13.10 1.60 -0.59
CA GLY A 33 -14.51 1.38 -0.25
C GLY A 33 -14.71 0.73 1.13
N ALA A 34 -15.48 1.37 2.01
CA ALA A 34 -15.67 0.84 3.37
C ALA A 34 -16.40 -0.52 3.40
N ARG A 35 -17.32 -0.80 2.45
CA ARG A 35 -17.94 -2.14 2.34
C ARG A 35 -16.90 -3.23 2.06
N SER A 36 -15.98 -3.00 1.12
CA SER A 36 -14.90 -3.95 0.80
C SER A 36 -13.96 -4.12 1.99
N MET A 37 -13.57 -3.01 2.65
CA MET A 37 -12.76 -3.05 3.87
C MET A 37 -13.39 -3.91 4.97
N ALA A 38 -14.71 -3.78 5.20
CA ALA A 38 -15.42 -4.59 6.18
C ALA A 38 -15.43 -6.10 5.85
N MET A 39 -15.23 -6.44 4.58
CA MET A 39 -15.23 -7.80 4.01
C MET A 39 -13.81 -8.32 3.74
N GLY A 40 -12.84 -7.91 4.55
CA GLY A 40 -11.46 -8.34 4.40
C GLY A 40 -10.72 -7.67 3.24
N MET A 41 -11.15 -6.50 2.78
CA MET A 41 -10.61 -5.79 1.59
C MET A 41 -10.78 -6.53 0.26
N GLY A 42 -11.65 -7.54 0.23
CA GLY A 42 -12.06 -8.23 -0.98
C GLY A 42 -13.19 -7.51 -1.72
N GLY A 43 -13.23 -7.67 -3.03
CA GLY A 43 -14.23 -7.06 -3.90
C GLY A 43 -14.24 -7.56 -5.34
N ILE A 44 -13.31 -8.41 -5.78
CA ILE A 44 -13.14 -8.79 -7.20
C ILE A 44 -14.35 -9.57 -7.73
N GLY A 45 -14.84 -10.54 -6.93
CA GLY A 45 -16.01 -11.36 -7.25
C GLY A 45 -17.34 -10.79 -6.78
N LEU A 46 -17.34 -9.68 -6.03
CA LEU A 46 -18.55 -9.00 -5.57
C LEU A 46 -18.83 -7.78 -6.46
N ALA A 47 -17.95 -6.77 -6.42
CA ALA A 47 -17.94 -5.59 -7.29
C ALA A 47 -19.34 -5.02 -7.63
N GLU A 48 -20.15 -4.77 -6.60
CA GLU A 48 -21.57 -4.37 -6.74
C GLU A 48 -21.81 -2.85 -6.61
N ASP A 49 -20.78 -2.07 -6.28
CA ASP A 49 -20.86 -0.62 -6.07
C ASP A 49 -19.76 0.11 -6.86
N VAL A 50 -19.71 1.44 -6.76
CA VAL A 50 -18.71 2.27 -7.47
C VAL A 50 -17.25 1.89 -7.15
N SER A 51 -16.95 1.22 -6.03
CA SER A 51 -15.59 0.70 -5.74
C SER A 51 -15.15 -0.39 -6.73
N ALA A 52 -16.07 -0.95 -7.51
CA ALA A 52 -15.77 -1.81 -8.65
C ALA A 52 -14.78 -1.16 -9.63
N MET A 53 -14.69 0.17 -9.71
CA MET A 53 -13.64 0.86 -10.49
C MET A 53 -12.22 0.39 -10.12
N TYR A 54 -11.96 0.15 -8.83
CA TYR A 54 -10.68 -0.35 -8.33
C TYR A 54 -10.61 -1.88 -8.31
N HIS A 55 -11.67 -2.54 -7.83
CA HIS A 55 -11.67 -3.99 -7.58
C HIS A 55 -11.85 -4.81 -8.86
N ASN A 56 -12.86 -4.48 -9.67
CA ASN A 56 -13.12 -5.15 -10.95
C ASN A 56 -14.10 -4.33 -11.80
N PRO A 57 -13.62 -3.57 -12.83
CA PRO A 57 -14.48 -2.71 -13.63
C PRO A 57 -15.63 -3.44 -14.38
N ALA A 58 -15.53 -4.76 -14.59
CA ALA A 58 -16.67 -5.52 -15.14
C ALA A 58 -17.88 -5.54 -14.18
N GLY A 59 -17.61 -5.45 -12.88
CA GLY A 59 -18.61 -5.35 -11.82
C GLY A 59 -19.48 -4.11 -11.90
N LEU A 60 -18.99 -3.01 -12.51
CA LEU A 60 -19.77 -1.78 -12.72
C LEU A 60 -21.11 -2.05 -13.40
N THR A 61 -21.18 -3.10 -14.25
CA THR A 61 -22.42 -3.49 -14.92
C THR A 61 -23.56 -3.85 -13.96
N GLN A 62 -23.28 -4.13 -12.69
CA GLN A 62 -24.29 -4.42 -11.67
C GLN A 62 -25.02 -3.17 -11.16
N ILE A 63 -24.43 -1.98 -11.36
CA ILE A 63 -25.02 -0.71 -10.96
C ILE A 63 -26.21 -0.39 -11.86
N GLN A 64 -27.35 -0.08 -11.24
CA GLN A 64 -28.57 0.33 -11.91
C GLN A 64 -28.81 1.82 -11.70
N GLY A 65 -29.07 2.56 -12.79
CA GLY A 65 -29.24 4.01 -12.73
C GLY A 65 -27.92 4.74 -12.46
N THR A 66 -28.00 5.85 -11.73
CA THR A 66 -26.82 6.65 -11.34
C THR A 66 -26.53 6.44 -9.86
N GLU A 67 -25.27 6.16 -9.54
CA GLU A 67 -24.76 6.05 -8.17
C GLU A 67 -23.56 6.98 -8.00
N ILE A 68 -23.52 7.70 -6.88
CA ILE A 68 -22.34 8.42 -6.40
C ILE A 68 -21.86 7.74 -5.13
N ASN A 69 -20.56 7.57 -5.00
CA ASN A 69 -19.94 6.96 -3.83
C ASN A 69 -18.76 7.83 -3.36
N LEU A 70 -18.76 8.14 -2.07
CA LEU A 70 -17.63 8.76 -1.38
C LEU A 70 -17.22 7.83 -0.24
N SER A 71 -16.02 7.30 -0.31
CA SER A 71 -15.40 6.50 0.74
C SER A 71 -14.08 7.12 1.16
N VAL A 72 -13.79 7.11 2.45
CA VAL A 72 -12.49 7.52 2.99
C VAL A 72 -12.03 6.44 3.95
N ALA A 73 -10.81 5.94 3.75
CA ALA A 73 -10.12 5.14 4.74
C ALA A 73 -9.12 6.00 5.50
N GLY A 74 -8.93 5.67 6.76
CA GLY A 74 -8.07 6.37 7.69
C GLY A 74 -7.09 5.41 8.33
N ILE A 75 -5.84 5.44 7.91
CA ILE A 75 -4.81 4.50 8.34
C ILE A 75 -4.01 5.15 9.47
N ALA A 76 -3.96 4.50 10.63
CA ALA A 76 -3.12 4.87 11.76
C ALA A 76 -2.05 3.78 11.95
N PRO A 77 -0.89 3.91 11.28
CA PRO A 77 0.23 2.98 11.46
C PRO A 77 1.00 3.32 12.74
N THR A 78 1.51 2.29 13.40
CA THR A 78 2.51 2.43 14.47
C THR A 78 3.70 1.57 14.09
N ALA A 79 4.90 2.12 14.20
CA ALA A 79 6.14 1.41 13.94
C ALA A 79 7.21 1.80 14.94
N THR A 80 8.00 0.82 15.35
CA THR A 80 9.12 0.99 16.27
C THR A 80 10.36 0.36 15.64
N TYR A 81 11.45 1.13 15.59
CA TYR A 81 12.76 0.67 15.15
C TYR A 81 13.74 0.66 16.33
N THR A 82 14.44 -0.46 16.51
CA THR A 82 15.45 -0.60 17.57
C THR A 82 16.79 -1.06 17.00
N ARG A 83 17.78 -0.17 17.00
CA ARG A 83 19.17 -0.53 16.70
C ARG A 83 19.89 -0.99 17.97
N THR A 84 20.60 -2.10 17.90
CA THR A 84 21.41 -2.62 19.02
C THR A 84 22.30 -1.54 19.65
N GLY A 85 22.17 -1.34 20.96
CA GLY A 85 22.94 -0.34 21.72
C GLY A 85 22.29 1.06 21.78
N TYR A 86 21.16 1.27 21.10
CA TYR A 86 20.39 2.50 21.13
C TYR A 86 19.00 2.25 21.75
N LYS A 87 18.31 3.33 22.10
CA LYS A 87 16.90 3.24 22.52
C LYS A 87 16.02 2.98 21.31
N ALA A 88 14.91 2.28 21.53
CA ALA A 88 13.83 2.15 20.54
C ALA A 88 13.34 3.53 20.08
N GLN A 89 12.97 3.62 18.82
CA GLN A 89 12.49 4.83 18.17
C GLN A 89 11.14 4.54 17.54
N ASP A 90 10.10 5.14 18.11
CA ASP A 90 8.76 5.09 17.55
C ASP A 90 8.66 6.09 16.41
N ASN A 91 7.83 5.77 15.43
CA ASN A 91 7.50 6.71 14.38
C ASN A 91 6.50 7.76 14.89
N ASP A 92 6.63 8.98 14.39
CA ASP A 92 5.73 10.10 14.67
C ASP A 92 4.69 10.25 13.55
N SER A 93 4.30 9.14 12.91
CA SER A 93 3.46 9.20 11.71
C SER A 93 2.01 9.52 12.06
N ASP A 94 1.52 10.59 11.45
CA ASP A 94 0.12 10.98 11.53
C ASP A 94 -0.80 10.01 10.80
N PHE A 95 -2.09 10.14 11.10
CA PHE A 95 -3.18 9.50 10.39
C PHE A 95 -3.14 9.80 8.88
N ILE A 96 -3.19 8.75 8.05
CA ILE A 96 -3.12 8.83 6.59
C ILE A 96 -4.54 8.69 6.01
N PRO A 97 -5.13 9.75 5.44
CA PRO A 97 -6.41 9.66 4.75
C PRO A 97 -6.25 9.14 3.32
N VAL A 98 -7.06 8.15 2.96
CA VAL A 98 -7.11 7.54 1.63
C VAL A 98 -8.50 7.79 1.03
N PRO A 99 -8.63 8.73 0.08
CA PRO A 99 -9.92 9.02 -0.52
C PRO A 99 -10.24 8.06 -1.67
N MET A 100 -11.52 7.73 -1.78
CA MET A 100 -12.12 7.13 -2.96
C MET A 100 -13.42 7.86 -3.26
N LEU A 101 -13.55 8.40 -4.47
CA LEU A 101 -14.76 9.08 -4.94
C LEU A 101 -15.10 8.56 -6.32
N GLY A 102 -16.38 8.35 -6.61
CA GLY A 102 -16.79 8.11 -7.98
C GLY A 102 -18.25 8.35 -8.23
N ILE A 103 -18.55 8.44 -9.52
CA ILE A 103 -19.90 8.40 -10.07
C ILE A 103 -19.95 7.30 -11.11
N ALA A 104 -20.99 6.49 -11.08
CA ALA A 104 -21.29 5.50 -12.10
C ALA A 104 -22.71 5.71 -12.61
N SER A 105 -22.94 5.49 -13.91
CA SER A 105 -24.24 5.71 -14.53
C SER A 105 -24.51 4.69 -15.62
N ASN A 106 -25.65 4.02 -15.51
CA ASN A 106 -26.31 3.31 -16.60
C ASN A 106 -27.35 4.24 -17.24
N PHE A 107 -27.13 4.66 -18.49
CA PHE A 107 -28.02 5.60 -19.18
C PHE A 107 -29.27 4.95 -19.79
N GLY A 108 -29.40 3.62 -19.73
CA GLY A 108 -30.52 2.89 -20.31
C GLY A 108 -30.64 3.02 -21.84
N GLY A 109 -31.79 2.61 -22.37
CA GLY A 109 -32.09 2.66 -23.81
C GLY A 109 -31.06 1.89 -24.64
N LYS A 110 -30.49 2.52 -25.67
CA LYS A 110 -29.45 1.90 -26.51
C LYS A 110 -28.13 1.61 -25.76
N LEU A 111 -27.97 2.15 -24.56
CA LEU A 111 -26.78 2.00 -23.72
C LEU A 111 -27.06 1.16 -22.46
N GLU A 112 -28.17 0.44 -22.39
CA GLU A 112 -28.56 -0.36 -21.20
C GLU A 112 -27.51 -1.41 -20.76
N ASN A 113 -26.67 -1.86 -21.70
CA ASN A 113 -25.60 -2.82 -21.46
C ASN A 113 -24.28 -2.16 -21.04
N PHE A 114 -24.21 -0.83 -21.01
CA PHE A 114 -23.02 -0.08 -20.62
C PHE A 114 -23.25 0.64 -19.30
N VAL A 115 -22.21 0.65 -18.46
CA VAL A 115 -22.12 1.52 -17.29
C VAL A 115 -20.84 2.33 -17.44
N PHE A 116 -20.98 3.66 -17.42
CA PHE A 116 -19.85 4.56 -17.46
C PHE A 116 -19.59 5.06 -16.06
N ALA A 117 -18.32 5.08 -15.65
CA ALA A 117 -17.93 5.63 -14.37
C ALA A 117 -16.76 6.58 -14.52
N PHE A 118 -16.62 7.49 -13.56
CA PHE A 118 -15.48 8.38 -13.42
C PHE A 118 -15.18 8.51 -11.94
N GLY A 119 -13.91 8.42 -11.57
CA GLY A 119 -13.56 8.44 -10.16
C GLY A 119 -12.10 8.71 -9.87
N VAL A 120 -11.86 8.86 -8.57
CA VAL A 120 -10.59 9.12 -7.93
C VAL A 120 -10.33 8.01 -6.92
N ASN A 121 -9.13 7.44 -6.91
CA ASN A 121 -8.65 6.52 -5.88
C ASN A 121 -7.15 6.71 -5.61
N ALA A 122 -6.64 6.09 -4.55
CA ALA A 122 -5.25 6.19 -4.12
C ALA A 122 -4.70 4.80 -3.77
N PRO A 123 -4.28 4.00 -4.77
CA PRO A 123 -3.96 2.58 -4.61
C PRO A 123 -2.53 2.32 -4.10
N PHE A 124 -1.69 3.35 -4.04
CA PHE A 124 -0.34 3.29 -3.51
C PHE A 124 -0.03 4.51 -2.66
N GLY A 125 0.69 4.30 -1.58
CA GLY A 125 1.19 5.39 -0.75
C GLY A 125 1.89 4.89 0.49
N LEU A 126 2.70 5.78 1.05
CA LEU A 126 3.47 5.57 2.27
C LEU A 126 3.70 6.93 2.92
N ARG A 127 3.65 6.96 4.25
CA ARG A 127 4.21 8.04 5.04
C ARG A 127 4.90 7.42 6.24
N ASN A 128 6.12 7.82 6.50
CA ASN A 128 6.80 7.51 7.75
C ASN A 128 7.68 8.66 8.19
N SER A 129 7.70 8.94 9.48
CA SER A 129 8.51 10.00 10.07
C SER A 129 9.04 9.56 11.43
N TYR A 130 10.25 9.99 11.78
CA TYR A 130 10.86 9.76 13.08
C TYR A 130 11.57 11.02 13.57
N ASP A 131 11.90 11.05 14.86
CA ASP A 131 12.81 12.04 15.42
C ASP A 131 14.16 12.08 14.69
N ASP A 132 14.62 13.30 14.41
CA ASP A 132 15.84 13.60 13.66
C ASP A 132 17.16 13.18 14.35
N ALA A 133 17.13 12.90 15.66
CA ALA A 133 18.31 12.54 16.45
C ALA A 133 18.47 11.03 16.65
N GLY A 134 17.47 10.22 16.26
CA GLY A 134 17.51 8.77 16.42
C GLY A 134 18.59 8.08 15.58
N PRO A 135 18.98 6.83 15.91
CA PRO A 135 19.95 6.03 15.15
C PRO A 135 19.57 5.79 13.67
N GLN A 136 18.29 5.87 13.32
CA GLN A 136 17.75 5.72 11.96
C GLN A 136 17.98 6.92 11.06
N ARG A 137 18.39 8.08 11.61
CA ARG A 137 18.41 9.36 10.87
C ARG A 137 19.22 9.35 9.58
N TYR A 138 20.20 8.44 9.45
CA TYR A 138 21.00 8.26 8.23
C TYR A 138 20.37 7.34 7.17
N LEU A 139 19.18 6.81 7.47
CA LEU A 139 18.37 5.96 6.60
C LEU A 139 17.07 6.68 6.23
N THR A 140 16.43 7.31 7.21
CA THR A 140 15.22 8.12 7.05
C THR A 140 14.99 9.00 8.28
N THR A 141 14.48 10.20 8.07
CA THR A 141 13.83 11.01 9.11
C THR A 141 12.39 11.34 8.71
N ASP A 142 12.17 11.61 7.42
CA ASP A 142 10.84 11.71 6.81
C ASP A 142 10.86 10.99 5.46
N ILE A 143 9.77 10.32 5.14
CA ILE A 143 9.51 9.80 3.80
C ILE A 143 8.02 9.87 3.54
N SER A 144 7.65 10.34 2.36
CA SER A 144 6.28 10.26 1.88
C SER A 144 6.23 9.95 0.39
N LEU A 145 5.23 9.16 0.02
CA LEU A 145 4.78 8.92 -1.34
C LEU A 145 3.26 8.92 -1.31
N ALA A 146 2.64 9.83 -2.05
CA ALA A 146 1.20 9.84 -2.24
C ALA A 146 0.90 9.74 -3.73
N THR A 147 -0.08 8.90 -4.09
CA THR A 147 -0.53 8.76 -5.48
C THR A 147 -2.04 8.99 -5.56
N ILE A 148 -2.47 9.67 -6.59
CA ILE A 148 -3.88 9.88 -6.92
C ILE A 148 -4.11 9.45 -8.37
N TYR A 149 -5.06 8.53 -8.55
CA TYR A 149 -5.48 7.99 -9.83
C TYR A 149 -6.85 8.57 -10.16
N ILE A 150 -6.95 9.25 -11.30
CA ILE A 150 -8.18 9.92 -11.74
C ILE A 150 -8.50 9.45 -13.15
N GLY A 151 -9.70 8.93 -13.39
CA GLY A 151 -10.03 8.59 -14.75
C GLY A 151 -11.40 7.98 -15.00
N PRO A 152 -11.74 7.82 -16.29
CA PRO A 152 -12.93 7.12 -16.72
C PRO A 152 -12.78 5.59 -16.66
N TYR A 153 -13.92 4.94 -16.47
CA TYR A 153 -14.10 3.50 -16.53
C TYR A 153 -15.36 3.18 -17.33
N VAL A 154 -15.38 2.00 -17.94
CA VAL A 154 -16.57 1.46 -18.61
C VAL A 154 -16.73 -0.01 -18.26
N GLY A 155 -17.94 -0.37 -17.85
CA GLY A 155 -18.40 -1.76 -17.78
C GLY A 155 -19.33 -2.04 -18.97
N TRP A 156 -19.17 -3.19 -19.59
CA TRP A 156 -20.01 -3.66 -20.70
C TRP A 156 -20.51 -5.08 -20.42
N ARG A 157 -21.83 -5.23 -20.30
CA ARG A 157 -22.52 -6.51 -20.27
C ARG A 157 -22.60 -7.07 -21.68
N ILE A 158 -21.68 -7.98 -22.01
CA ILE A 158 -21.60 -8.60 -23.34
C ILE A 158 -22.63 -9.72 -23.51
N ALA A 159 -23.03 -10.37 -22.42
CA ALA A 159 -24.06 -11.40 -22.37
C ALA A 159 -24.72 -11.40 -20.98
N PRO A 160 -25.87 -12.06 -20.78
CA PRO A 160 -26.54 -12.08 -19.47
C PRO A 160 -25.66 -12.56 -18.31
N GLN A 161 -24.73 -13.46 -18.59
CA GLN A 161 -23.82 -14.06 -17.61
C GLN A 161 -22.39 -13.52 -17.69
N PHE A 162 -22.08 -12.63 -18.63
CA PHE A 162 -20.71 -12.18 -18.88
C PHE A 162 -20.64 -10.66 -19.01
N SER A 163 -19.75 -10.07 -18.24
CA SER A 163 -19.40 -8.67 -18.31
C SER A 163 -17.90 -8.51 -18.45
N ILE A 164 -17.50 -7.48 -19.19
CA ILE A 164 -16.12 -7.02 -19.26
C ILE A 164 -16.08 -5.56 -18.84
N GLY A 165 -14.93 -5.08 -18.42
CA GLY A 165 -14.77 -3.66 -18.15
C GLY A 165 -13.32 -3.24 -18.15
N GLY A 166 -13.10 -1.94 -18.15
CA GLY A 166 -11.78 -1.38 -17.99
C GLY A 166 -11.81 0.12 -17.76
N GLY A 167 -10.65 0.66 -17.41
CA GLY A 167 -10.44 2.08 -17.22
C GLY A 167 -9.03 2.49 -17.63
N VAL A 168 -8.89 3.81 -17.84
CA VAL A 168 -7.60 4.48 -18.03
C VAL A 168 -7.56 5.60 -17.01
N GLN A 169 -6.48 5.70 -16.25
CA GLN A 169 -6.33 6.68 -15.19
C GLN A 169 -5.10 7.55 -15.45
N TYR A 170 -5.27 8.85 -15.30
CA TYR A 170 -4.14 9.76 -15.07
C TYR A 170 -3.68 9.57 -13.63
N VAL A 171 -2.37 9.44 -13.44
CA VAL A 171 -1.73 9.24 -12.14
C VAL A 171 -0.88 10.45 -11.84
N HIS A 172 -1.13 11.08 -10.71
CA HIS A 172 -0.26 12.11 -10.15
C HIS A 172 0.34 11.59 -8.86
N ALA A 173 1.66 11.71 -8.72
CA ALA A 173 2.38 11.33 -7.52
C ALA A 173 3.14 12.51 -6.94
N THR A 174 3.17 12.59 -5.62
CA THR A 174 4.03 13.50 -4.84
C THR A 174 4.91 12.69 -3.92
N ALA A 175 6.16 13.11 -3.73
CA ALA A 175 7.07 12.47 -2.80
C ALA A 175 7.93 13.49 -2.04
N GLU A 176 8.28 13.12 -0.81
CA GLU A 176 9.20 13.87 0.03
C GLU A 176 10.16 12.90 0.69
N ILE A 177 11.42 13.30 0.85
CA ILE A 177 12.45 12.50 1.54
C ILE A 177 13.30 13.42 2.40
N GLY A 178 13.36 13.11 3.68
CA GLY A 178 14.28 13.67 4.65
C GLY A 178 15.22 12.59 5.19
N GLN A 179 16.52 12.89 5.25
CA GLN A 179 17.49 12.10 6.01
C GLN A 179 18.71 12.95 6.39
N LYS A 180 19.49 12.48 7.36
CA LYS A 180 20.82 13.00 7.67
C LYS A 180 21.88 12.29 6.84
N ILE A 181 23.01 12.96 6.63
CA ILE A 181 24.21 12.39 5.99
C ILE A 181 25.33 12.33 7.02
N ASN A 182 25.91 11.14 7.25
CA ASN A 182 27.00 10.94 8.21
C ASN A 182 28.36 11.39 7.64
N TYR A 183 28.55 12.70 7.45
CA TYR A 183 29.83 13.25 6.99
C TYR A 183 30.97 13.01 7.99
N GLY A 184 30.67 12.99 9.29
CA GLY A 184 31.66 12.64 10.32
C GLY A 184 32.25 11.23 10.13
N GLY A 185 31.40 10.26 9.79
CA GLY A 185 31.81 8.90 9.44
C GLY A 185 32.63 8.83 8.15
N LEU A 186 32.29 9.62 7.13
CA LEU A 186 33.07 9.72 5.90
C LEU A 186 34.49 10.26 6.16
N LEU A 187 34.60 11.34 6.95
CA LEU A 187 35.89 11.90 7.34
C LEU A 187 36.72 10.94 8.20
N TYR A 188 36.07 10.25 9.14
CA TYR A 188 36.71 9.22 9.95
C TYR A 188 37.30 8.11 9.06
N ALA A 189 36.52 7.61 8.09
CA ALA A 189 36.99 6.57 7.16
C ALA A 189 38.16 7.04 6.28
N GLN A 190 38.13 8.27 5.78
CA GLN A 190 39.22 8.87 5.01
C GLN A 190 40.51 9.01 5.84
N ALA A 191 40.38 9.48 7.09
CA ALA A 191 41.52 9.62 7.99
C ALA A 191 42.15 8.26 8.33
N MET A 192 41.34 7.22 8.56
CA MET A 192 41.80 5.85 8.80
C MET A 192 42.55 5.23 7.61
N GLN A 193 42.17 5.57 6.37
CA GLN A 193 42.90 5.14 5.18
C GLN A 193 44.29 5.77 5.07
N GLN A 194 44.43 7.05 5.47
CA GLN A 194 45.69 7.78 5.38
C GLN A 194 46.63 7.46 6.54
N ASN A 195 46.10 7.30 7.74
CA ASN A 195 46.84 6.88 8.92
C ASN A 195 45.92 6.07 9.86
N PRO A 196 46.05 4.74 9.89
CA PRO A 196 45.20 3.82 10.68
C PRO A 196 45.13 4.06 12.20
N GLY A 197 45.83 5.07 12.74
CA GLY A 197 45.75 5.50 14.14
C GLY A 197 45.52 7.01 14.35
N ALA A 198 45.19 7.78 13.31
CA ALA A 198 45.07 9.25 13.41
C ALA A 198 43.68 9.79 13.77
N ALA A 199 42.61 9.02 13.51
CA ALA A 199 41.26 9.56 13.55
C ALA A 199 40.64 9.42 14.95
N ASP A 200 39.96 10.48 15.41
CA ASP A 200 39.13 10.42 16.62
C ASP A 200 37.82 9.67 16.32
N PRO A 201 37.54 8.53 16.98
CA PRO A 201 36.29 7.78 16.82
C PRO A 201 35.04 8.61 17.15
N SER A 202 35.19 9.75 17.84
CA SER A 202 34.08 10.64 18.25
C SER A 202 33.39 11.37 17.09
N TRP A 203 33.91 11.28 15.86
CA TRP A 203 33.33 11.96 14.69
C TRP A 203 32.23 11.13 14.01
N ASN A 204 32.34 9.80 14.04
CA ASN A 204 31.38 8.93 13.40
C ASN A 204 30.03 8.97 14.13
N GLU A 205 28.95 9.15 13.38
CA GLU A 205 27.59 9.28 13.92
C GLU A 205 27.43 10.41 14.95
N ASN A 206 28.27 11.45 14.89
CA ASN A 206 28.17 12.61 15.76
C ASN A 206 27.30 13.69 15.11
N PRO A 207 26.17 14.08 15.73
CA PRO A 207 25.23 15.05 15.16
C PRO A 207 25.83 16.40 14.78
N MET A 208 26.93 16.82 15.41
CA MET A 208 27.63 18.07 15.07
C MET A 208 28.19 18.07 13.63
N PHE A 209 28.41 16.88 13.07
CA PHE A 209 28.93 16.66 11.73
C PHE A 209 27.87 16.08 10.78
N ASP A 210 26.59 16.10 11.15
CA ASP A 210 25.53 15.57 10.29
C ASP A 210 25.14 16.57 9.21
N GLY A 211 25.26 16.14 7.95
CA GLY A 211 24.58 16.80 6.84
C GLY A 211 23.07 16.54 6.89
N THR A 212 22.31 17.32 6.15
CA THR A 212 20.88 17.04 5.91
C THR A 212 20.63 16.98 4.41
N LEU A 213 19.95 15.92 3.98
CA LEU A 213 19.36 15.78 2.65
C LEU A 213 17.85 15.97 2.80
N ASP A 214 17.33 16.91 2.03
CA ASP A 214 15.91 17.21 1.95
C ASP A 214 15.53 17.23 0.46
N ILE A 215 14.55 16.41 0.10
CA ILE A 215 13.94 16.37 -1.23
C ILE A 215 12.49 16.77 -1.06
N SER A 216 12.11 17.89 -1.67
CA SER A 216 10.77 18.48 -1.60
C SER A 216 10.21 18.74 -3.00
N ASP A 217 8.92 19.06 -3.06
CA ASP A 217 8.21 19.41 -4.30
C ASP A 217 8.38 18.35 -5.41
N ALA A 218 8.64 17.09 -5.02
CA ALA A 218 8.95 16.03 -5.95
C ALA A 218 7.65 15.46 -6.53
N THR A 219 7.54 15.45 -7.85
CA THR A 219 6.30 15.04 -8.53
C THR A 219 6.58 14.11 -9.71
N ALA A 220 5.59 13.29 -10.05
CA ALA A 220 5.56 12.50 -11.27
C ALA A 220 4.13 12.42 -11.82
N ASP A 221 4.02 12.35 -13.14
CA ASP A 221 2.76 12.17 -13.85
C ASP A 221 2.86 11.00 -14.84
N THR A 222 1.86 10.13 -14.86
CA THR A 222 1.82 8.99 -15.80
C THR A 222 0.38 8.55 -16.08
N PHE A 223 0.22 7.48 -16.85
CA PHE A 223 -1.06 6.83 -17.09
C PHE A 223 -1.03 5.37 -16.66
N ALA A 224 -2.10 4.93 -16.01
CA ALA A 224 -2.36 3.55 -15.68
C ALA A 224 -3.63 3.05 -16.37
N GLY A 225 -3.82 1.74 -16.38
CA GLY A 225 -5.04 1.12 -16.83
C GLY A 225 -5.39 -0.11 -16.03
N ASN A 226 -6.66 -0.50 -16.11
CA ASN A 226 -7.13 -1.74 -15.52
C ASN A 226 -8.19 -2.39 -16.39
N LEU A 227 -8.26 -3.71 -16.30
CA LEU A 227 -9.21 -4.55 -17.01
C LEU A 227 -9.90 -5.50 -16.03
N GLY A 228 -11.13 -5.85 -16.36
CA GLY A 228 -11.97 -6.73 -15.57
C GLY A 228 -12.77 -7.66 -16.45
N LEU A 229 -12.94 -8.89 -15.98
CA LEU A 229 -13.88 -9.86 -16.50
C LEU A 229 -14.74 -10.34 -15.33
N MET A 230 -16.02 -10.57 -15.60
CA MET A 230 -16.94 -11.13 -14.62
C MET A 230 -17.86 -12.15 -15.27
N TRP A 231 -17.99 -13.30 -14.62
CA TRP A 231 -18.83 -14.40 -15.03
C TRP A 231 -19.81 -14.78 -13.92
N THR A 232 -21.10 -14.75 -14.23
CA THR A 232 -22.20 -15.06 -13.31
C THR A 232 -22.96 -16.28 -13.85
N PRO A 233 -22.46 -17.51 -13.64
CA PRO A 233 -23.11 -18.72 -14.15
C PRO A 233 -24.47 -18.99 -13.53
N MET A 234 -24.71 -18.49 -12.32
CA MET A 234 -25.94 -18.63 -11.56
C MET A 234 -26.11 -17.41 -10.64
N ASP A 235 -27.35 -17.07 -10.29
CA ASP A 235 -27.64 -15.87 -9.48
C ASP A 235 -26.94 -15.85 -8.11
N GLN A 236 -26.58 -17.02 -7.60
CA GLN A 236 -25.92 -17.18 -6.31
C GLN A 236 -24.40 -17.15 -6.38
N PHE A 237 -23.78 -17.16 -7.56
CA PHE A 237 -22.33 -17.32 -7.68
C PHE A 237 -21.76 -16.46 -8.80
N GLN A 238 -20.72 -15.71 -8.47
CA GLN A 238 -19.99 -14.85 -9.40
C GLN A 238 -18.50 -15.13 -9.31
N LEU A 239 -17.82 -15.05 -10.45
CA LEU A 239 -16.38 -15.13 -10.58
C LEU A 239 -15.87 -13.88 -11.29
N GLY A 240 -14.83 -13.28 -10.73
CA GLY A 240 -14.16 -12.12 -11.28
C GLY A 240 -12.69 -12.41 -11.58
N VAL A 241 -12.17 -11.82 -12.64
CA VAL A 241 -10.74 -11.72 -12.93
C VAL A 241 -10.43 -10.26 -13.19
N THR A 242 -9.35 -9.75 -12.60
CA THR A 242 -8.91 -8.37 -12.82
C THR A 242 -7.42 -8.31 -13.08
N TRP A 243 -7.02 -7.29 -13.84
CA TRP A 243 -5.64 -6.88 -14.00
C TRP A 243 -5.54 -5.36 -13.84
N ARG A 244 -4.55 -4.91 -13.09
CA ARG A 244 -4.16 -3.49 -12.98
C ARG A 244 -2.72 -3.35 -13.46
N SER A 245 -2.47 -2.39 -14.33
CA SER A 245 -1.15 -2.15 -14.89
C SER A 245 -0.16 -1.68 -13.82
N GLY A 246 1.09 -2.13 -13.94
CA GLY A 246 2.21 -1.48 -13.28
C GLY A 246 2.58 -0.19 -14.01
N VAL A 247 3.20 0.74 -13.30
CA VAL A 247 3.64 2.03 -13.86
C VAL A 247 4.98 2.43 -13.24
N ASP A 248 5.84 3.04 -14.03
CA ASP A 248 7.04 3.69 -13.53
C ASP A 248 6.74 5.17 -13.31
N LEU A 249 7.05 5.65 -12.10
CA LEU A 249 6.95 7.06 -11.74
C LEU A 249 8.35 7.68 -11.81
N ASP A 250 8.61 8.48 -12.84
CA ASP A 250 9.83 9.27 -12.95
C ASP A 250 9.67 10.55 -12.10
N VAL A 251 10.05 10.45 -10.83
CA VAL A 251 9.91 11.51 -9.84
C VAL A 251 11.07 12.49 -9.95
N GLU A 252 10.75 13.76 -10.10
CA GLU A 252 11.72 14.87 -10.11
C GLU A 252 11.33 15.90 -9.06
N GLY A 253 12.30 16.34 -8.23
CA GLY A 253 12.04 17.29 -7.14
C GLY A 253 13.26 18.13 -6.77
N ASP A 254 12.99 19.21 -6.05
CA ASP A 254 14.03 20.08 -5.52
C ASP A 254 14.78 19.34 -4.42
N THR A 255 16.12 19.41 -4.46
CA THR A 255 16.99 18.73 -3.52
C THR A 255 17.92 19.72 -2.85
N LYS A 256 17.91 19.74 -1.53
CA LYS A 256 18.78 20.58 -0.71
C LYS A 256 19.66 19.71 0.17
N VAL A 257 20.97 19.86 -0.02
CA VAL A 257 22.00 19.29 0.85
C VAL A 257 22.55 20.39 1.72
N THR A 258 22.37 20.26 3.02
CA THR A 258 22.92 21.20 4.01
C THR A 258 24.14 20.57 4.67
N ILE A 259 25.28 21.24 4.57
CA ILE A 259 26.53 20.85 5.25
C ILE A 259 26.77 21.79 6.45
N PRO A 260 26.99 21.26 7.66
CA PRO A 260 27.32 22.05 8.84
C PRO A 260 28.54 22.96 8.64
N THR A 261 28.48 24.17 9.20
CA THR A 261 29.59 25.13 9.14
C THR A 261 30.89 24.56 9.70
N ALA A 262 30.83 23.74 10.74
CA ALA A 262 31.99 23.07 11.31
C ALA A 262 32.74 22.21 10.28
N LEU A 263 32.01 21.49 9.40
CA LEU A 263 32.59 20.66 8.35
C LEU A 263 33.12 21.48 7.19
N THR A 264 32.40 22.51 6.78
CA THR A 264 32.88 23.45 5.76
C THR A 264 34.19 24.10 6.20
N GLN A 265 34.31 24.50 7.47
CA GLN A 265 35.56 25.05 8.02
C GLN A 265 36.67 23.97 8.11
N ALA A 266 36.35 22.79 8.65
CA ALA A 266 37.32 21.70 8.81
C ALA A 266 37.90 21.21 7.47
N THR A 267 37.14 21.34 6.37
CA THR A 267 37.58 20.96 5.02
C THR A 267 38.14 22.12 4.19
N GLY A 268 38.34 23.30 4.78
CA GLY A 268 38.83 24.47 4.05
C GLY A 268 37.90 24.92 2.92
N GLY A 269 36.59 24.68 3.06
CA GLY A 269 35.57 25.02 2.07
C GLY A 269 35.36 23.99 0.96
N ALA A 270 36.01 22.81 1.02
CA ALA A 270 35.80 21.77 0.02
C ALA A 270 34.42 21.12 0.10
N MET A 271 33.81 21.06 1.29
CA MET A 271 32.42 20.65 1.50
C MET A 271 31.52 21.86 1.71
N GLN A 272 30.57 22.08 0.81
CA GLN A 272 29.59 23.16 0.89
C GLN A 272 28.18 22.64 0.64
N SER A 273 27.20 23.31 1.26
CA SER A 273 25.79 23.07 0.96
C SER A 273 25.49 23.28 -0.52
N LEU A 274 24.56 22.50 -1.05
CA LEU A 274 24.18 22.49 -2.45
C LEU A 274 22.66 22.45 -2.60
N SER A 275 22.14 23.21 -3.55
CA SER A 275 20.78 23.05 -4.06
C SER A 275 20.85 22.53 -5.49
N THR A 276 20.09 21.48 -5.77
CA THR A 276 20.10 20.75 -7.03
C THR A 276 18.70 20.20 -7.30
N THR A 277 18.53 19.47 -8.40
CA THR A 277 17.32 18.69 -8.66
C THR A 277 17.69 17.22 -8.56
N GLY A 278 16.94 16.46 -7.76
CA GLY A 278 17.03 15.02 -7.66
C GLY A 278 16.00 14.35 -8.55
N LYS A 279 16.38 13.21 -9.12
CA LYS A 279 15.52 12.35 -9.93
C LYS A 279 15.61 10.91 -9.44
N THR A 280 14.48 10.21 -9.45
CA THR A 280 14.43 8.77 -9.18
C THR A 280 13.23 8.15 -9.90
N THR A 281 13.29 6.85 -10.18
CA THR A 281 12.15 6.11 -10.72
C THR A 281 11.59 5.20 -9.65
N VAL A 282 10.30 5.35 -9.33
CA VAL A 282 9.56 4.49 -8.41
C VAL A 282 8.65 3.58 -9.22
N SER A 283 8.99 2.30 -9.32
CA SER A 283 8.18 1.30 -10.03
C SER A 283 7.02 0.79 -9.17
N LEU A 284 5.80 1.04 -9.62
CA LEU A 284 4.58 0.50 -9.03
C LEU A 284 4.21 -0.82 -9.72
N PRO A 285 3.94 -1.90 -8.96
CA PRO A 285 3.73 -3.23 -9.50
C PRO A 285 2.40 -3.34 -10.24
N GLN A 286 2.36 -4.22 -11.24
CA GLN A 286 1.09 -4.72 -11.75
C GLN A 286 0.45 -5.69 -10.74
N VAL A 287 -0.88 -5.82 -10.84
CA VAL A 287 -1.65 -6.72 -9.98
C VAL A 287 -2.56 -7.56 -10.85
N PHE A 288 -2.51 -8.88 -10.67
CA PHE A 288 -3.51 -9.81 -11.21
C PHE A 288 -4.32 -10.39 -10.07
N GLY A 289 -5.65 -10.39 -10.22
CA GLY A 289 -6.56 -10.86 -9.18
C GLY A 289 -7.63 -11.79 -9.72
N ILE A 290 -8.01 -12.77 -8.91
CA ILE A 290 -9.17 -13.64 -9.12
C ILE A 290 -10.01 -13.59 -7.86
N GLY A 291 -11.32 -13.48 -8.02
CA GLY A 291 -12.24 -13.43 -6.91
C GLY A 291 -13.53 -14.20 -7.17
N ALA A 292 -14.18 -14.59 -6.08
CA ALA A 292 -15.47 -15.25 -6.11
C ALA A 292 -16.40 -14.64 -5.08
N SER A 293 -17.69 -14.54 -5.42
CA SER A 293 -18.75 -14.33 -4.43
C SER A 293 -19.78 -15.46 -4.49
N PHE A 294 -20.28 -15.85 -3.34
CA PHE A 294 -21.28 -16.90 -3.19
C PHE A 294 -22.36 -16.50 -2.20
N LYS A 295 -23.63 -16.59 -2.62
CA LYS A 295 -24.83 -16.28 -1.82
C LYS A 295 -25.58 -17.56 -1.48
N PRO A 296 -25.18 -18.33 -0.45
CA PRO A 296 -25.82 -19.60 -0.10
C PRO A 296 -27.31 -19.45 0.26
N ARG A 297 -27.70 -18.26 0.73
CA ARG A 297 -29.08 -17.83 0.96
C ARG A 297 -29.15 -16.32 0.81
N ALA A 298 -30.35 -15.76 0.64
CA ALA A 298 -30.55 -14.33 0.35
C ALA A 298 -29.89 -13.35 1.34
N GLN A 299 -29.73 -13.75 2.61
CA GLN A 299 -29.18 -12.90 3.66
C GLN A 299 -27.66 -13.03 3.85
N VAL A 300 -27.00 -13.98 3.17
CA VAL A 300 -25.59 -14.26 3.39
C VAL A 300 -24.83 -14.13 2.09
N THR A 301 -23.79 -13.31 2.10
CA THR A 301 -22.81 -13.22 1.02
C THR A 301 -21.45 -13.63 1.55
N LEU A 302 -20.76 -14.53 0.85
CA LEU A 302 -19.39 -14.94 1.14
C LEU A 302 -18.49 -14.49 -0.02
N THR A 303 -17.29 -14.02 0.28
CA THR A 303 -16.31 -13.59 -0.73
C THR A 303 -14.94 -14.20 -0.46
N ALA A 304 -14.20 -14.47 -1.52
CA ALA A 304 -12.81 -14.89 -1.45
C ALA A 304 -12.06 -14.36 -2.67
N ASP A 305 -10.96 -13.64 -2.43
CA ASP A 305 -10.11 -13.08 -3.47
C ASP A 305 -8.64 -13.47 -3.26
N VAL A 306 -7.92 -13.62 -4.37
CA VAL A 306 -6.48 -13.84 -4.41
C VAL A 306 -5.87 -12.87 -5.41
N ASN A 307 -4.84 -12.14 -4.99
CA ASN A 307 -4.03 -11.28 -5.86
C ASN A 307 -2.59 -11.77 -5.91
N TRP A 308 -2.01 -11.78 -7.11
CA TRP A 308 -0.56 -11.80 -7.33
C TRP A 308 -0.10 -10.38 -7.67
N ILE A 309 0.96 -9.93 -7.02
CA ILE A 309 1.48 -8.58 -7.13
C ILE A 309 2.95 -8.67 -7.55
N ASP A 310 3.27 -8.08 -8.70
CA ASP A 310 4.58 -8.14 -9.36
C ASP A 310 5.56 -7.14 -8.73
N TRP A 311 5.85 -7.30 -7.44
CA TRP A 311 6.79 -6.43 -6.73
C TRP A 311 8.24 -6.64 -7.14
N SER A 312 8.55 -7.70 -7.90
CA SER A 312 9.90 -7.92 -8.46
C SER A 312 10.41 -6.82 -9.39
N VAL A 313 9.51 -5.92 -9.83
CA VAL A 313 9.88 -4.68 -10.54
C VAL A 313 10.66 -3.71 -9.64
N TYR A 314 10.47 -3.76 -8.32
CA TYR A 314 11.07 -2.82 -7.38
C TYR A 314 12.48 -3.28 -6.96
N LYS A 315 13.43 -3.13 -7.90
CA LYS A 315 14.81 -3.63 -7.75
C LYS A 315 15.74 -2.66 -7.05
N ASN A 316 15.55 -1.37 -7.27
CA ASN A 316 16.43 -0.31 -6.78
C ASN A 316 15.67 1.02 -6.72
N ILE A 317 16.10 1.91 -5.82
CA ILE A 317 15.74 3.32 -5.81
C ILE A 317 17.03 4.12 -5.93
N ASP A 318 17.44 4.38 -7.16
CA ASP A 318 18.65 5.15 -7.39
C ASP A 318 18.27 6.63 -7.51
N PHE A 319 19.08 7.50 -6.88
CA PHE A 319 18.89 8.94 -6.98
C PHE A 319 19.99 9.53 -7.85
N ASP A 320 19.59 10.16 -8.93
CA ASP A 320 20.44 10.92 -9.83
C ASP A 320 20.26 12.42 -9.54
N PHE A 321 21.35 13.13 -9.29
CA PHE A 321 21.30 14.57 -9.03
C PHE A 321 21.88 15.36 -10.20
N LYS A 322 21.14 16.37 -10.70
CA LYS A 322 21.59 17.21 -11.84
C LYS A 322 22.97 17.84 -11.59
N GLN A 323 23.19 18.29 -10.36
CA GLN A 323 24.49 18.66 -9.82
C GLN A 323 24.80 17.74 -8.64
N ASN A 324 25.93 17.06 -8.71
CA ASN A 324 26.48 16.21 -7.66
C ASN A 324 27.94 16.58 -7.39
N THR A 325 28.50 16.09 -6.28
CA THR A 325 29.90 16.35 -5.88
C THR A 325 30.55 15.06 -5.37
N PRO A 326 31.88 14.99 -5.21
CA PRO A 326 32.53 13.83 -4.58
C PRO A 326 32.02 13.53 -3.15
N TYR A 327 31.43 14.51 -2.46
CA TYR A 327 30.87 14.39 -1.11
C TYR A 327 29.33 14.27 -1.11
N PHE A 328 28.72 14.33 -2.29
CA PHE A 328 27.30 14.09 -2.49
C PHE A 328 27.12 13.51 -3.90
N PRO A 329 27.52 12.25 -4.11
CA PRO A 329 27.38 11.57 -5.39
C PRO A 329 25.93 11.06 -5.57
N ASP A 330 25.64 10.60 -6.79
CA ASP A 330 24.43 9.81 -7.03
C ASP A 330 24.42 8.56 -6.14
N THR A 331 23.23 8.10 -5.77
CA THR A 331 23.08 7.00 -4.82
C THR A 331 22.59 5.73 -5.50
N LYS A 332 22.97 4.60 -4.91
CA LYS A 332 22.43 3.28 -5.28
C LYS A 332 21.79 2.65 -4.08
N ASN A 333 20.49 2.39 -4.14
CA ASN A 333 19.75 1.79 -3.04
C ASN A 333 19.08 0.51 -3.53
N PRO A 334 19.74 -0.66 -3.44
CA PRO A 334 19.14 -1.91 -3.84
C PRO A 334 17.96 -2.25 -2.93
N ARG A 335 16.91 -2.78 -3.56
CA ARG A 335 15.66 -3.20 -2.93
C ARG A 335 15.42 -4.69 -3.14
N ASN A 336 15.63 -5.21 -4.34
CA ASN A 336 15.46 -6.63 -4.66
C ASN A 336 14.13 -7.20 -4.13
N TRP A 337 13.04 -6.46 -4.26
CA TRP A 337 11.75 -6.96 -3.77
C TRP A 337 11.32 -8.21 -4.56
N GLU A 338 10.50 -9.03 -3.92
CA GLU A 338 9.98 -10.27 -4.47
C GLU A 338 8.47 -10.17 -4.72
N ASP A 339 7.95 -10.97 -5.65
CA ASP A 339 6.53 -11.04 -5.89
C ASP A 339 5.76 -11.47 -4.63
N ALA A 340 4.55 -10.93 -4.48
CA ALA A 340 3.73 -11.15 -3.29
C ALA A 340 2.32 -11.63 -3.63
N TRP A 341 1.74 -12.43 -2.75
CA TRP A 341 0.35 -12.87 -2.82
C TRP A 341 -0.50 -12.25 -1.71
N ALA A 342 -1.70 -11.76 -2.04
CA ALA A 342 -2.68 -11.27 -1.06
C ALA A 342 -3.97 -12.09 -1.12
N PHE A 343 -4.44 -12.55 0.04
CA PHE A 343 -5.61 -13.40 0.19
C PHE A 343 -6.64 -12.70 1.06
N ARG A 344 -7.87 -12.58 0.57
CA ARG A 344 -8.96 -11.87 1.24
C ARG A 344 -10.15 -12.81 1.38
N PHE A 345 -10.80 -12.79 2.54
CA PHE A 345 -12.02 -13.55 2.81
C PHE A 345 -13.02 -12.66 3.54
N GLY A 346 -14.28 -12.69 3.11
CA GLY A 346 -15.33 -11.85 3.68
C GLY A 346 -16.66 -12.57 3.84
N ALA A 347 -17.44 -12.13 4.82
CA ALA A 347 -18.80 -12.58 5.05
C ALA A 347 -19.70 -11.40 5.43
N GLU A 348 -20.82 -11.28 4.72
CA GLU A 348 -21.88 -10.30 4.97
C GLU A 348 -23.13 -11.03 5.42
N TYR A 349 -23.79 -10.51 6.44
CA TYR A 349 -25.09 -10.97 6.90
C TYR A 349 -26.08 -9.81 6.99
N MET A 350 -27.15 -9.89 6.21
CA MET A 350 -28.28 -8.97 6.28
C MET A 350 -29.10 -9.28 7.54
N VAL A 351 -28.94 -8.44 8.57
CA VAL A 351 -29.70 -8.52 9.83
C VAL A 351 -31.16 -8.13 9.59
N THR A 352 -31.37 -7.18 8.68
CA THR A 352 -32.68 -6.76 8.16
C THR A 352 -32.54 -6.45 6.67
N ASP A 353 -33.63 -6.11 6.00
CA ASP A 353 -33.59 -5.69 4.59
C ASP A 353 -32.84 -4.36 4.36
N LYS A 354 -32.40 -3.67 5.43
CA LYS A 354 -31.70 -2.39 5.38
C LYS A 354 -30.38 -2.37 6.13
N ALA A 355 -30.05 -3.43 6.88
CA ALA A 355 -28.93 -3.40 7.81
C ALA A 355 -28.09 -4.66 7.65
N ALA A 356 -26.79 -4.46 7.43
CA ALA A 356 -25.82 -5.53 7.23
C ALA A 356 -24.75 -5.47 8.34
N VAL A 357 -24.32 -6.65 8.78
CA VAL A 357 -23.08 -6.81 9.54
C VAL A 357 -22.09 -7.59 8.71
N ARG A 358 -20.82 -7.23 8.82
CA ARG A 358 -19.73 -7.78 8.00
C ARG A 358 -18.55 -8.14 8.87
N ALA A 359 -17.87 -9.20 8.47
CA ALA A 359 -16.59 -9.59 9.02
C ALA A 359 -15.71 -10.15 7.92
N GLY A 360 -14.40 -10.05 8.11
CA GLY A 360 -13.45 -10.55 7.14
C GLY A 360 -12.07 -10.78 7.71
N TYR A 361 -11.26 -11.43 6.90
CA TYR A 361 -9.88 -11.75 7.19
C TYR A 361 -9.04 -11.48 5.94
N LEU A 362 -7.83 -11.00 6.16
CA LEU A 362 -6.84 -10.84 5.11
C LEU A 362 -5.49 -11.40 5.55
N TYR A 363 -4.73 -11.85 4.56
CA TYR A 363 -3.34 -12.25 4.67
C TYR A 363 -2.59 -11.72 3.45
N ASP A 364 -1.61 -10.85 3.66
CA ASP A 364 -0.92 -10.17 2.55
C ASP A 364 0.57 -10.41 2.58
N GLN A 365 1.14 -11.20 1.66
CA GLN A 365 2.57 -11.50 1.50
C GLN A 365 3.46 -10.24 1.37
N THR A 366 4.73 -10.31 1.79
CA THR A 366 5.71 -9.19 1.82
C THR A 366 6.58 -9.33 0.66
N PRO A 367 6.71 -8.26 -0.10
CA PRO A 367 7.68 -8.21 -1.13
C PRO A 367 9.07 -7.86 -0.60
N ILE A 368 9.26 -7.56 0.68
CA ILE A 368 10.49 -6.99 1.24
C ILE A 368 11.34 -8.08 1.91
N PRO A 369 12.48 -8.48 1.30
CA PRO A 369 13.47 -9.33 1.97
C PRO A 369 14.08 -8.63 3.19
N ASP A 370 14.55 -9.41 4.17
CA ASP A 370 15.26 -8.87 5.34
C ASP A 370 16.49 -8.04 4.95
N GLU A 371 17.22 -8.46 3.91
CA GLU A 371 18.45 -7.81 3.48
C GLU A 371 18.26 -6.38 2.93
N SER A 372 17.03 -5.99 2.59
CA SER A 372 16.71 -4.67 2.03
C SER A 372 15.64 -3.90 2.83
N LEU A 373 15.05 -4.52 3.84
CA LEU A 373 14.16 -3.87 4.80
C LEU A 373 14.86 -2.65 5.42
N GLY A 374 14.09 -1.63 5.77
CA GLY A 374 14.61 -0.52 6.53
C GLY A 374 13.53 0.36 7.13
N PRO A 375 13.94 1.35 7.93
CA PRO A 375 13.04 2.14 8.75
C PRO A 375 12.11 3.02 7.93
N GLU A 376 12.35 3.25 6.64
CA GLU A 376 11.45 4.04 5.79
C GLU A 376 10.09 3.36 5.55
N LEU A 377 10.06 2.02 5.57
CA LEU A 377 8.85 1.21 5.44
C LEU A 377 9.00 -0.03 6.34
N PRO A 378 8.85 0.15 7.67
CA PRO A 378 9.04 -0.90 8.66
C PRO A 378 7.79 -1.79 8.63
N THR A 379 7.71 -2.70 7.68
CA THR A 379 6.56 -3.61 7.55
C THR A 379 7.03 -5.03 7.37
N GLY A 380 6.26 -5.93 7.96
CA GLY A 380 6.25 -7.35 7.65
C GLY A 380 4.84 -7.76 7.31
N THR A 381 4.58 -9.04 7.50
CA THR A 381 3.32 -9.73 7.26
C THR A 381 2.12 -9.19 7.92
N ARG A 382 1.10 -8.99 7.11
CA ARG A 382 -0.17 -8.49 7.59
C ARG A 382 -1.14 -9.66 7.66
N ASN A 383 -1.50 -10.01 8.89
CA ASN A 383 -2.73 -10.73 9.16
C ASN A 383 -3.73 -9.67 9.63
N GLY A 384 -4.84 -9.52 8.92
CA GLY A 384 -5.83 -8.50 9.26
C GLY A 384 -7.18 -9.11 9.59
N VAL A 385 -7.83 -8.55 10.61
CA VAL A 385 -9.21 -8.88 10.95
C VAL A 385 -10.06 -7.64 10.72
N THR A 386 -11.20 -7.82 10.07
CA THR A 386 -12.10 -6.73 9.69
C THR A 386 -13.49 -6.95 10.26
N VAL A 387 -14.13 -5.86 10.65
CA VAL A 387 -15.55 -5.84 11.00
C VAL A 387 -16.19 -4.60 10.41
N GLY A 388 -17.49 -4.65 10.15
CA GLY A 388 -18.20 -3.47 9.69
C GLY A 388 -19.71 -3.59 9.72
N PHE A 389 -20.33 -2.46 9.45
CA PHE A 389 -21.77 -2.27 9.46
C PHE A 389 -22.18 -1.47 8.23
N GLY A 390 -23.32 -1.85 7.64
CA GLY A 390 -23.93 -1.15 6.51
C GLY A 390 -25.38 -0.83 6.79
N TYR A 391 -25.86 0.33 6.34
CA TYR A 391 -27.24 0.74 6.48
C TYR A 391 -27.79 1.49 5.26
N ASP A 392 -28.90 0.99 4.73
CA ASP A 392 -29.64 1.61 3.62
C ASP A 392 -30.77 2.49 4.15
N TRP A 393 -30.66 3.79 3.87
CA TRP A 393 -31.60 4.82 4.26
C TRP A 393 -32.17 5.56 3.05
N GLY A 394 -33.23 5.00 2.47
CA GLY A 394 -33.90 5.58 1.31
C GLY A 394 -33.01 5.49 0.09
N LYS A 395 -32.47 6.64 -0.35
CA LYS A 395 -31.51 6.74 -1.47
C LYS A 395 -30.05 6.72 -1.01
N PHE A 396 -29.81 6.79 0.29
CA PHE A 396 -28.47 6.79 0.86
C PHE A 396 -28.09 5.39 1.32
N ASN A 397 -26.83 5.04 1.11
CA ASN A 397 -26.19 3.89 1.71
C ASN A 397 -25.00 4.38 2.56
N ILE A 398 -24.87 3.86 3.78
CA ILE A 398 -23.78 4.22 4.69
C ILE A 398 -23.07 2.94 5.10
N ASP A 399 -21.75 2.91 4.98
CA ASP A 399 -20.94 1.83 5.55
C ASP A 399 -19.88 2.38 6.48
N ALA A 400 -19.60 1.61 7.52
CA ALA A 400 -18.47 1.80 8.42
C ALA A 400 -17.68 0.51 8.53
N ALA A 401 -16.36 0.62 8.54
CA ALA A 401 -15.44 -0.49 8.66
C ALA A 401 -14.35 -0.18 9.69
N TYR A 402 -13.92 -1.22 10.39
CA TYR A 402 -12.72 -1.22 11.21
C TYR A 402 -11.85 -2.40 10.82
N VAL A 403 -10.55 -2.14 10.70
CA VAL A 403 -9.52 -3.15 10.45
C VAL A 403 -8.43 -3.00 11.49
N HIS A 404 -7.98 -4.13 12.03
CA HIS A 404 -6.74 -4.21 12.75
C HIS A 404 -5.77 -5.11 12.00
N LEU A 405 -4.58 -4.58 11.72
CA LEU A 405 -3.49 -5.29 11.05
C LEU A 405 -2.44 -5.69 12.09
N PHE A 406 -2.31 -6.99 12.29
CA PHE A 406 -1.18 -7.59 12.99
C PHE A 406 -0.04 -7.71 11.99
N ILE A 407 1.02 -6.94 12.22
CA ILE A 407 2.21 -6.91 11.36
C ILE A 407 3.31 -7.75 12.01
N GLU A 408 3.90 -8.68 11.28
CA GLU A 408 5.00 -9.51 11.79
C GLU A 408 6.25 -8.67 12.06
N ASP A 409 6.81 -8.87 13.26
CA ASP A 409 8.07 -8.28 13.69
C ASP A 409 9.24 -8.87 12.89
N ARG A 410 10.24 -8.05 12.58
CA ARG A 410 11.37 -8.43 11.73
C ARG A 410 12.69 -8.04 12.39
N GLU A 411 13.70 -8.88 12.24
CA GLU A 411 15.06 -8.64 12.73
C GLU A 411 16.02 -8.64 11.54
N VAL A 412 16.75 -7.53 11.35
CA VAL A 412 17.73 -7.36 10.28
C VAL A 412 19.14 -7.46 10.87
N ASN A 413 19.79 -8.60 10.63
CA ASN A 413 21.15 -8.89 11.11
C ASN A 413 22.24 -8.63 10.06
N ASP A 414 21.88 -8.63 8.78
CA ASP A 414 22.74 -8.22 7.69
C ASP A 414 21.92 -7.54 6.60
N SER A 415 22.56 -6.72 5.77
CA SER A 415 21.88 -5.96 4.74
C SER A 415 22.78 -5.64 3.56
N ILE A 416 22.19 -5.64 2.36
CA ILE A 416 22.81 -5.20 1.11
C ILE A 416 22.82 -3.67 0.95
N ARG A 417 22.05 -2.96 1.77
CA ARG A 417 21.97 -1.49 1.77
C ARG A 417 23.10 -0.84 2.55
N SER A 418 23.38 0.42 2.21
CA SER A 418 24.34 1.29 2.90
C SER A 418 23.74 2.69 3.11
N PRO A 419 23.67 3.21 4.36
CA PRO A 419 24.02 2.55 5.62
C PRO A 419 23.23 1.26 5.87
N LYS A 420 23.74 0.36 6.71
CA LYS A 420 23.05 -0.89 7.04
C LYS A 420 21.92 -0.62 8.05
N PRO A 421 20.65 -0.90 7.72
CA PRO A 421 19.49 -0.76 8.59
C PRO A 421 19.38 -1.97 9.54
N LEU A 422 20.42 -2.20 10.36
CA LEU A 422 20.42 -3.32 11.30
C LEU A 422 19.53 -3.02 12.51
N GLY A 423 18.78 -4.00 12.98
CA GLY A 423 17.95 -3.87 14.17
C GLY A 423 16.61 -4.58 14.05
N ASP A 424 15.79 -4.34 15.07
CA ASP A 424 14.45 -4.89 15.19
C ASP A 424 13.41 -3.89 14.68
N TYR A 425 12.37 -4.41 14.02
CA TYR A 425 11.26 -3.68 13.44
C TYR A 425 9.95 -4.27 13.97
N GLU A 426 9.19 -3.49 14.72
CA GLU A 426 7.87 -3.87 15.23
C GLU A 426 6.84 -2.91 14.66
N SER A 427 5.70 -3.43 14.19
CA SER A 427 4.67 -2.59 13.57
C SER A 427 3.26 -3.11 13.81
N ALA A 428 2.29 -2.21 13.70
CA ALA A 428 0.86 -2.52 13.65
C ALA A 428 0.12 -1.42 12.91
N ALA A 429 -1.13 -1.65 12.53
CA ALA A 429 -1.98 -0.58 12.02
C ALA A 429 -3.44 -0.77 12.39
N ASN A 430 -4.12 0.34 12.66
CA ASN A 430 -5.56 0.41 12.77
C ASN A 430 -6.11 1.22 11.61
N ILE A 431 -7.21 0.76 11.02
CA ILE A 431 -7.83 1.44 9.88
C ILE A 431 -9.32 1.61 10.13
N VAL A 432 -9.82 2.82 9.90
CA VAL A 432 -11.26 3.11 9.94
C VAL A 432 -11.70 3.51 8.53
N GLY A 433 -12.77 2.90 8.03
CA GLY A 433 -13.37 3.23 6.75
C GLY A 433 -14.78 3.79 6.95
N LEU A 434 -15.10 4.86 6.22
CA LEU A 434 -16.45 5.40 6.14
C LEU A 434 -16.85 5.58 4.68
N ASN A 435 -18.08 5.20 4.35
CA ASN A 435 -18.66 5.32 3.02
C ASN A 435 -20.02 6.00 3.08
N LEU A 436 -20.28 6.87 2.09
CA LEU A 436 -21.59 7.44 1.79
C LEU A 436 -21.88 7.25 0.30
N GLY A 437 -22.84 6.37 0.01
CA GLY A 437 -23.42 6.17 -1.31
C GLY A 437 -24.73 6.93 -1.48
N TYR A 438 -25.02 7.37 -2.70
CA TYR A 438 -26.31 7.94 -3.09
C TYR A 438 -26.74 7.42 -4.47
N THR A 439 -27.94 6.85 -4.54
CA THR A 439 -28.54 6.33 -5.77
C THR A 439 -29.70 7.21 -6.23
N PHE A 440 -29.72 7.61 -7.50
CA PHE A 440 -30.69 8.57 -8.06
C PHE A 440 -32.06 7.98 -8.39
#